data_AF-A0A0N1I144-F1
#
_entry.id   AF-A0A0N1I144-F1
#
_cell.length_a   1.000
_cell.length_b   1.000
_cell.length_c   1.000
_cell.angle_alpha   90.00
_cell.angle_beta   90.00
_cell.angle_gamma   90.00
#
_symmetry.space_group_name_H-M   'P 1'
#
loop_
_entity.id
_entity.type
_entity.pdbx_description
1 polymer ?
#
loop_
_entity_poly.entity_id
_entity_poly.type
_entity_poly.pdbx_seq_one_letter_code
_entity_poly.pdbx_strand_id
1 'polypeptide(L)'
;MRAILTLGFTGTIASGKSSRCKRLVEVAAEHQRALGIGTVAAKTMSHKPNPPSQAPTPYAADAVLTHYINADLVGHHIYEPGKPCYRDLVQHFGTSILSRTSASEALKTEGGRGTSASVDRPPFIDRRVLGEIVFSDERKLRELNSICWPYISAAIRAEHLAVCARATATAPPSGIDTSVLDAVPRGPAVAVALIIVEAALLCDLTDILSLTTDLWMTHCTPWTAVDRLMQRNGLSREAAERRVSSQREVGEKLQTLREFSYRGDIKVFDTTQISLAEGLKETEKAFNMYWKQKVLVHLSCGSGS
;
A
#
# COMPACT_ATOMS: atom_id res chain seq x y z
N MET A 1 -14.15 14.62 16.66
CA MET A 1 -12.94 13.76 16.76
C MET A 1 -12.52 13.40 15.35
N ARG A 2 -11.23 13.50 15.00
CA ARG A 2 -10.74 13.14 13.66
C ARG A 2 -10.45 11.64 13.63
N ALA A 3 -10.94 10.92 12.63
CA ALA A 3 -10.78 9.47 12.53
C ALA A 3 -9.61 9.11 11.62
N ILE A 4 -8.81 8.13 12.03
CA ILE A 4 -7.76 7.52 11.21
C ILE A 4 -8.17 6.07 10.99
N LEU A 5 -8.47 5.71 9.76
CA LEU A 5 -8.83 4.37 9.33
C LEU A 5 -7.66 3.83 8.50
N THR A 6 -7.08 2.72 8.92
CA THR A 6 -5.95 2.11 8.22
C THR A 6 -6.36 0.72 7.74
N LEU A 7 -6.68 0.60 6.46
CA LEU A 7 -7.05 -0.65 5.82
C LEU A 7 -5.79 -1.38 5.36
N GLY A 8 -5.42 -2.44 6.09
CA GLY A 8 -4.38 -3.34 5.65
C GLY A 8 -4.87 -4.25 4.53
N PHE A 9 -4.09 -4.44 3.47
CA PHE A 9 -4.43 -5.34 2.37
C PHE A 9 -3.27 -6.30 2.08
N THR A 10 -3.53 -7.59 2.28
CA THR A 10 -2.55 -8.65 2.07
C THR A 10 -3.10 -9.78 1.21
N GLY A 11 -2.28 -10.80 0.95
CA GLY A 11 -2.73 -11.96 0.19
C GLY A 11 -1.62 -12.95 -0.11
N THR A 12 -2.01 -14.12 -0.63
CA THR A 12 -1.07 -15.11 -1.15
C THR A 12 -0.53 -14.68 -2.51
N ILE A 13 0.55 -15.30 -2.98
CA ILE A 13 1.13 -14.97 -4.29
C ILE A 13 0.11 -15.19 -5.42
N ALA A 14 0.09 -14.30 -6.41
CA ALA A 14 -0.78 -14.35 -7.59
C ALA A 14 -2.31 -14.42 -7.31
N SER A 15 -2.74 -14.04 -6.10
CA SER A 15 -4.14 -13.91 -5.69
C SER A 15 -4.86 -12.67 -6.24
N GLY A 16 -4.13 -11.72 -6.85
CA GLY A 16 -4.71 -10.48 -7.39
C GLY A 16 -4.71 -9.29 -6.44
N LYS A 17 -3.94 -9.35 -5.34
CA LYS A 17 -3.73 -8.26 -4.35
C LYS A 17 -3.61 -6.88 -4.99
N SER A 18 -2.62 -6.68 -5.88
CA SER A 18 -2.34 -5.36 -6.45
C SER A 18 -3.44 -4.84 -7.36
N SER A 19 -4.10 -5.71 -8.14
CA SER A 19 -5.23 -5.29 -8.97
C SER A 19 -6.41 -4.84 -8.11
N ARG A 20 -6.70 -5.56 -7.02
CA ARG A 20 -7.76 -5.18 -6.07
C ARG A 20 -7.43 -3.90 -5.32
N CYS A 21 -6.18 -3.71 -4.86
CA CYS A 21 -5.74 -2.48 -4.20
C CYS A 21 -5.85 -1.26 -5.12
N LYS A 22 -5.44 -1.38 -6.39
CA LYS A 22 -5.62 -0.31 -7.38
C LYS A 22 -7.08 0.08 -7.52
N ARG A 23 -7.98 -0.90 -7.64
CA ARG A 23 -9.43 -0.63 -7.70
C ARG A 23 -9.95 0.03 -6.43
N LEU A 24 -9.46 -0.36 -5.25
CA LEU A 24 -9.81 0.31 -3.99
C LEU A 24 -9.44 1.79 -3.99
N VAL A 25 -8.23 2.12 -4.43
CA VAL A 25 -7.74 3.50 -4.50
C VAL A 25 -8.58 4.32 -5.50
N GLU A 26 -8.90 3.75 -6.66
CA GLU A 26 -9.80 4.38 -7.65
C GLU A 26 -11.19 4.66 -7.08
N VAL A 27 -11.82 3.67 -6.44
CA VAL A 27 -13.16 3.81 -5.86
C VAL A 27 -13.15 4.79 -4.69
N ALA A 28 -12.08 4.84 -3.89
CA ALA A 28 -11.92 5.84 -2.83
C ALA A 28 -11.86 7.27 -3.42
N ALA A 29 -11.11 7.46 -4.51
CA ALA A 29 -11.05 8.74 -5.22
C ALA A 29 -12.38 9.12 -5.88
N GLU A 30 -13.15 8.14 -6.39
CA GLU A 30 -14.52 8.34 -6.87
C GLU A 30 -15.44 8.84 -5.75
N HIS A 31 -15.40 8.22 -4.57
CA HIS A 31 -16.19 8.66 -3.41
C HIS A 31 -15.80 10.05 -2.91
N GLN A 32 -14.49 10.36 -2.82
CA GLN A 32 -14.02 11.69 -2.42
C GLN A 32 -14.53 12.78 -3.38
N ARG A 33 -14.47 12.53 -4.70
CA ARG A 33 -15.03 13.46 -5.70
C ARG A 33 -16.53 13.64 -5.54
N ALA A 34 -17.27 12.57 -5.24
CA ALA A 34 -18.71 12.63 -5.03
C ALA A 34 -19.11 13.49 -3.81
N LEU A 35 -18.32 13.48 -2.73
CA LEU A 35 -18.52 14.39 -1.58
C LEU A 35 -18.42 15.86 -2.01
N GLY A 36 -17.43 16.19 -2.84
CA GLY A 36 -17.23 17.55 -3.37
C GLY A 36 -18.38 18.04 -4.25
N ILE A 37 -18.92 17.19 -5.13
CA ILE A 37 -20.03 17.53 -6.03
C ILE A 37 -21.31 17.82 -5.23
N GLY A 38 -21.61 17.03 -4.19
CA GLY A 38 -22.73 17.30 -3.29
C GLY A 38 -22.65 18.68 -2.61
N THR A 39 -21.44 19.16 -2.34
CA THR A 39 -21.19 20.49 -1.76
C THR A 39 -21.44 21.63 -2.71
N VAL A 40 -21.08 21.48 -3.98
CA VAL A 40 -21.34 22.51 -5.00
C VAL A 40 -22.83 22.61 -5.30
N ALA A 41 -23.52 21.48 -5.46
CA ALA A 41 -24.96 21.46 -5.74
C ALA A 41 -25.81 22.10 -4.62
N ALA A 42 -25.48 21.83 -3.36
CA ALA A 42 -26.17 22.40 -2.21
C ALA A 42 -25.94 23.92 -2.06
N LYS A 43 -24.74 24.43 -2.40
CA LYS A 43 -24.45 25.88 -2.38
C LYS A 43 -25.24 26.64 -3.44
N THR A 44 -25.39 26.08 -4.64
CA THR A 44 -26.12 26.71 -5.76
C THR A 44 -27.64 26.82 -5.51
N MET A 45 -28.21 26.00 -4.61
CA MET A 45 -29.65 26.01 -4.29
C MET A 45 -30.05 26.87 -3.08
N SER A 46 -29.11 27.59 -2.45
CA SER A 46 -29.33 28.31 -1.18
C SER A 46 -29.95 29.73 -1.27
N HIS A 47 -30.71 30.06 -2.32
CA HIS A 47 -31.34 31.38 -2.51
C HIS A 47 -32.86 31.46 -2.21
N LYS A 48 -33.41 30.58 -1.36
CA LYS A 48 -34.80 30.71 -0.84
C LYS A 48 -34.90 30.39 0.66
N PRO A 49 -35.77 31.07 1.44
CA PRO A 49 -35.87 30.87 2.90
C PRO A 49 -36.89 29.77 3.33
N ASN A 50 -36.37 28.67 3.94
CA ASN A 50 -36.83 27.74 5.04
C ASN A 50 -38.28 27.16 5.20
N PRO A 51 -38.55 26.10 6.04
CA PRO A 51 -37.90 24.78 6.37
C PRO A 51 -38.97 23.60 6.52
N PRO A 52 -38.79 22.43 7.21
CA PRO A 52 -37.62 21.58 7.50
C PRO A 52 -37.69 20.21 6.77
N SER A 53 -36.55 19.73 6.28
CA SER A 53 -36.36 18.31 5.93
C SER A 53 -34.87 18.03 6.05
N GLN A 54 -34.52 16.97 6.77
CA GLN A 54 -33.15 16.53 7.02
C GLN A 54 -32.49 16.09 5.71
N ALA A 55 -32.06 17.04 4.88
CA ALA A 55 -31.12 16.78 3.81
C ALA A 55 -29.72 16.67 4.43
N PRO A 56 -28.94 15.61 4.14
CA PRO A 56 -27.60 15.48 4.67
C PRO A 56 -26.77 16.69 4.26
N THR A 57 -26.16 17.34 5.26
CA THR A 57 -25.25 18.46 5.06
C THR A 57 -24.20 18.08 4.01
N PRO A 58 -23.97 18.92 2.98
CA PRO A 58 -22.87 18.69 2.05
C PRO A 58 -21.53 18.70 2.78
N TYR A 59 -20.82 17.56 2.80
CA TYR A 59 -19.46 17.50 3.32
C TYR A 59 -18.49 18.05 2.29
N ALA A 60 -17.65 19.02 2.70
CA ALA A 60 -16.60 19.55 1.83
C ALA A 60 -15.77 18.40 1.21
N ALA A 61 -15.37 18.55 -0.05
CA ALA A 61 -14.58 17.56 -0.79
C ALA A 61 -13.34 17.08 0.00
N ASP A 62 -12.78 17.98 0.81
CA ASP A 62 -11.54 17.78 1.56
C ASP A 62 -11.77 17.17 2.96
N ALA A 63 -13.01 16.74 3.28
CA ALA A 63 -13.32 16.14 4.57
C ALA A 63 -12.69 14.75 4.77
N VAL A 64 -12.28 14.09 3.68
CA VAL A 64 -11.60 12.78 3.69
C VAL A 64 -10.26 12.88 2.97
N LEU A 65 -9.17 12.45 3.61
CA LEU A 65 -7.87 12.22 2.99
C LEU A 65 -7.71 10.73 2.70
N THR A 66 -7.47 10.36 1.44
CA THR A 66 -7.09 8.98 1.08
C THR A 66 -5.61 8.93 0.80
N HIS A 67 -4.90 7.97 1.39
CA HIS A 67 -3.49 7.73 1.13
C HIS A 67 -3.23 6.25 0.87
N TYR A 68 -2.35 5.93 -0.06
CA TYR A 68 -2.03 4.56 -0.44
C TYR A 68 -0.54 4.30 -0.27
N ILE A 69 -0.22 3.32 0.59
CA ILE A 69 1.13 2.85 0.85
C ILE A 69 1.30 1.50 0.18
N ASN A 70 2.21 1.42 -0.80
CA ASN A 70 2.56 0.17 -1.48
C ASN A 70 3.90 -0.35 -0.95
N ALA A 71 3.86 -1.41 -0.14
CA ALA A 71 5.07 -1.97 0.46
C ALA A 71 6.07 -2.55 -0.56
N ASP A 72 5.61 -2.98 -1.73
CA ASP A 72 6.51 -3.45 -2.79
C ASP A 72 7.31 -2.27 -3.37
N LEU A 73 6.68 -1.10 -3.53
CA LEU A 73 7.38 0.15 -3.93
C LEU A 73 8.30 0.67 -2.83
N VAL A 74 7.84 0.66 -1.57
CA VAL A 74 8.68 1.00 -0.41
C VAL A 74 9.92 0.10 -0.37
N GLY A 75 9.73 -1.21 -0.56
CA GLY A 75 10.80 -2.19 -0.65
C GLY A 75 11.83 -1.86 -1.72
N HIS A 76 11.41 -1.36 -2.88
CA HIS A 76 12.33 -0.91 -3.92
C HIS A 76 13.11 0.36 -3.52
N HIS A 77 12.45 1.29 -2.84
CA HIS A 77 13.06 2.53 -2.41
C HIS A 77 14.10 2.33 -1.32
N ILE A 78 13.91 1.42 -0.35
CA ILE A 78 14.82 1.33 0.80
C ILE A 78 16.25 0.95 0.43
N TYR A 79 16.45 0.26 -0.69
CA TYR A 79 17.76 -0.15 -1.18
C TYR A 79 18.22 0.63 -2.41
N GLU A 80 17.70 1.84 -2.62
CA GLU A 80 18.29 2.75 -3.61
C GLU A 80 19.75 3.08 -3.24
N PRO A 81 20.63 3.32 -4.25
CA PRO A 81 22.02 3.67 -4.03
C PRO A 81 22.19 4.77 -2.99
N GLY A 82 23.00 4.49 -1.96
CA GLY A 82 23.30 5.44 -0.88
C GLY A 82 22.52 5.21 0.42
N LYS A 83 21.43 4.43 0.41
CA LYS A 83 20.65 4.13 1.61
C LYS A 83 21.28 3.00 2.45
N PRO A 84 20.97 2.91 3.76
CA PRO A 84 21.53 1.87 4.64
C PRO A 84 21.23 0.45 4.17
N CYS A 85 19.98 0.13 3.80
CA CYS A 85 19.61 -1.21 3.31
C CYS A 85 20.40 -1.61 2.05
N TYR A 86 20.69 -0.66 1.14
CA TYR A 86 21.54 -0.93 -0.01
C TYR A 86 22.93 -1.41 0.41
N ARG A 87 23.55 -0.74 1.40
CA ARG A 87 24.89 -1.09 1.89
C ARG A 87 24.89 -2.48 2.52
N ASP A 88 23.90 -2.78 3.35
CA ASP A 88 23.76 -4.07 4.02
C ASP A 88 23.55 -5.21 3.00
N LEU A 89 22.73 -4.98 1.97
CA LEU A 89 22.51 -5.95 0.90
C LEU A 89 23.77 -6.23 0.09
N VAL A 90 24.51 -5.18 -0.29
CA VAL A 90 25.78 -5.35 -1.02
C VAL A 90 26.84 -6.01 -0.17
N GLN A 91 26.91 -5.69 1.12
CA GLN A 91 27.82 -6.34 2.06
C GLN A 91 27.51 -7.84 2.22
N HIS A 92 26.22 -8.21 2.27
CA HIS A 92 25.80 -9.60 2.49
C HIS A 92 25.82 -10.46 1.23
N PHE A 93 25.25 -9.98 0.13
CA PHE A 93 25.12 -10.74 -1.11
C PHE A 93 26.24 -10.48 -2.12
N GLY A 94 27.12 -9.51 -1.84
CA GLY A 94 28.23 -9.13 -2.70
C GLY A 94 27.82 -8.23 -3.86
N THR A 95 28.81 -7.77 -4.63
CA THR A 95 28.62 -6.85 -5.77
C THR A 95 28.01 -7.51 -6.99
N SER A 96 27.82 -8.83 -6.99
CA SER A 96 27.19 -9.58 -8.09
C SER A 96 25.71 -9.24 -8.28
N ILE A 97 25.05 -8.71 -7.24
CA ILE A 97 23.66 -8.25 -7.32
C ILE A 97 23.52 -6.87 -7.96
N LEU A 98 24.62 -6.22 -8.35
CA LEU A 98 24.61 -4.87 -8.90
C LEU A 98 24.44 -4.88 -10.42
N SER A 99 23.69 -3.90 -10.92
CA SER A 99 23.53 -3.66 -12.34
C SER A 99 24.88 -3.26 -12.96
N ARG A 100 25.16 -3.69 -14.19
CA ARG A 100 26.40 -3.34 -14.92
C ARG A 100 26.47 -1.86 -15.34
N THR A 101 25.35 -1.17 -15.26
CA THR A 101 25.16 0.22 -15.69
C THR A 101 25.24 1.14 -14.47
N SER A 102 26.13 2.12 -14.52
CA SER A 102 26.20 3.16 -13.48
C SER A 102 24.89 3.96 -13.48
N ALA A 103 24.44 4.46 -12.32
CA ALA A 103 23.20 5.24 -12.22
C ALA A 103 23.21 6.51 -13.12
N SER A 104 24.39 6.94 -13.57
CA SER A 104 24.64 8.03 -14.53
C SER A 104 24.19 7.69 -15.97
N GLU A 105 24.14 6.43 -16.37
CA GLU A 105 23.71 6.02 -17.71
C GLU A 105 22.19 5.79 -17.81
N ALA A 106 21.54 5.31 -16.74
CA ALA A 106 20.10 5.09 -16.70
C ALA A 106 19.27 6.40 -16.71
N LEU A 107 19.85 7.52 -16.25
CA LEU A 107 19.20 8.84 -16.27
C LEU A 107 19.34 9.57 -17.62
N LYS A 108 20.20 9.12 -18.54
CA LYS A 108 20.44 9.81 -19.83
C LYS A 108 19.34 9.60 -20.87
N THR A 109 18.39 8.69 -20.64
CA THR A 109 17.28 8.43 -21.56
C THR A 109 16.11 9.41 -21.44
N GLU A 110 16.11 10.32 -20.47
CA GLU A 110 15.11 11.41 -20.37
C GLU A 110 15.76 12.80 -20.48
N GLY A 111 16.07 13.22 -21.72
CA GLY A 111 15.91 14.61 -22.19
C GLY A 111 16.71 15.77 -21.57
N GLY A 112 17.70 15.58 -20.71
CA GLY A 112 18.39 16.69 -20.02
C GLY A 112 19.79 17.04 -20.55
N ARG A 113 20.00 18.29 -20.99
CA ARG A 113 21.33 18.88 -21.30
C ARG A 113 22.28 18.76 -20.10
N GLY A 114 23.49 18.29 -20.39
CA GLY A 114 24.54 18.04 -19.41
C GLY A 114 24.99 19.28 -18.64
N THR A 115 25.16 19.11 -17.33
CA THR A 115 26.11 19.86 -16.53
C THR A 115 27.09 18.87 -15.91
N SER A 116 28.37 19.21 -16.03
CA SER A 116 29.50 18.36 -15.65
C SER A 116 29.68 18.36 -14.14
N ALA A 117 29.29 17.26 -13.50
CA ALA A 117 29.85 16.76 -12.25
C ALA A 117 29.51 15.28 -12.17
N SER A 118 30.42 14.42 -12.64
CA SER A 118 30.31 12.96 -12.50
C SER A 118 30.48 12.60 -11.02
N VAL A 119 29.41 12.73 -10.25
CA VAL A 119 29.32 12.05 -8.96
C VAL A 119 29.22 10.56 -9.30
N ASP A 120 30.25 9.79 -8.97
CA ASP A 120 30.24 8.32 -9.06
C ASP A 120 29.11 7.79 -8.16
N ARG A 121 27.90 7.72 -8.72
CA ARG A 121 26.72 7.26 -8.02
C ARG A 121 26.72 5.73 -8.12
N PRO A 122 26.59 5.00 -6.99
CA PRO A 122 26.64 3.54 -7.01
C PRO A 122 25.56 2.97 -7.96
N PRO A 123 25.83 1.82 -8.61
CA PRO A 123 24.84 1.17 -9.46
C PRO A 123 23.64 0.69 -8.64
N PHE A 124 22.49 0.52 -9.30
CA PHE A 124 21.30 -0.04 -8.67
C PHE A 124 21.41 -1.56 -8.47
N ILE A 125 20.70 -2.10 -7.47
CA ILE A 125 20.51 -3.54 -7.31
C ILE A 125 19.72 -4.11 -8.50
N ASP A 126 20.29 -5.10 -9.18
CA ASP A 126 19.61 -5.91 -10.17
C ASP A 126 18.67 -6.90 -9.46
N ARG A 127 17.40 -6.51 -9.37
CA ARG A 127 16.33 -7.30 -8.74
C ARG A 127 16.09 -8.66 -9.42
N ARG A 128 16.43 -8.81 -10.71
CA ARG A 128 16.31 -10.09 -11.40
C ARG A 128 17.36 -11.05 -10.86
N VAL A 129 18.61 -10.60 -10.78
CA VAL A 129 19.73 -11.40 -10.23
C VAL A 129 19.50 -11.70 -8.74
N LEU A 130 19.17 -10.69 -7.94
CA LEU A 130 18.87 -10.91 -6.51
C LEU A 130 17.68 -11.88 -6.35
N GLY A 131 16.63 -11.73 -7.16
CA GLY A 131 15.48 -12.63 -7.19
C GLY A 131 15.87 -14.07 -7.50
N GLU A 132 16.68 -14.31 -8.53
CA GLU A 132 17.19 -15.65 -8.87
C GLU A 132 17.97 -16.28 -7.71
N ILE A 133 18.76 -15.48 -6.99
CA ILE A 133 19.53 -15.94 -5.82
C ILE A 133 18.60 -16.33 -4.66
N VAL A 134 17.62 -15.50 -4.31
CA VAL A 134 16.80 -15.72 -3.11
C VAL A 134 15.66 -16.70 -3.34
N PHE A 135 15.13 -16.80 -4.55
CA PHE A 135 14.10 -17.80 -4.87
C PHE A 135 14.68 -19.18 -5.21
N SER A 136 16.01 -19.34 -5.29
CA SER A 136 16.66 -20.65 -5.42
C SER A 136 17.10 -21.25 -4.08
N ASP A 137 17.22 -20.44 -3.01
CA ASP A 137 17.66 -20.87 -1.68
C ASP A 137 16.82 -20.17 -0.59
N GLU A 138 15.96 -20.94 0.09
CA GLU A 138 15.07 -20.43 1.13
C GLU A 138 15.83 -19.76 2.29
N ARG A 139 17.05 -20.22 2.59
CA ARG A 139 17.91 -19.57 3.60
C ARG A 139 18.30 -18.16 3.15
N LYS A 140 18.63 -17.98 1.88
CA LYS A 140 18.94 -16.65 1.32
C LYS A 140 17.73 -15.73 1.29
N LEU A 141 16.52 -16.27 1.06
CA LEU A 141 15.29 -15.49 1.20
C LEU A 141 15.08 -15.02 2.64
N ARG A 142 15.33 -15.89 3.63
CA ARG A 142 15.29 -15.50 5.05
C ARG A 142 16.32 -14.44 5.40
N GLU A 143 17.55 -14.55 4.88
CA GLU A 143 18.60 -13.54 5.06
C GLU A 143 18.24 -12.19 4.42
N LEU A 144 17.68 -12.22 3.19
CA LEU A 144 17.16 -11.02 2.54
C LEU A 144 16.08 -10.36 3.41
N ASN A 145 15.14 -11.15 3.89
CA ASN A 145 14.06 -10.68 4.75
C ASN A 145 14.60 -10.10 6.07
N SER A 146 15.57 -10.74 6.73
CA SER A 146 16.15 -10.22 7.97
C SER A 146 16.86 -8.88 7.79
N ILE A 147 17.42 -8.63 6.61
CA ILE A 147 18.02 -7.34 6.26
C ILE A 147 16.92 -6.33 5.92
N CYS A 148 16.00 -6.66 5.03
CA CYS A 148 15.04 -5.71 4.46
C CYS A 148 13.89 -5.34 5.41
N TRP A 149 13.34 -6.29 6.17
CA TRP A 149 12.10 -6.07 6.93
C TRP A 149 12.18 -4.90 7.92
N PRO A 150 13.25 -4.72 8.72
CA PRO A 150 13.38 -3.55 9.59
C PRO A 150 13.29 -2.23 8.83
N TYR A 151 13.92 -2.14 7.64
CA TYR A 151 13.87 -0.95 6.80
C TYR A 151 12.49 -0.74 6.15
N ILE A 152 11.84 -1.82 5.70
CA ILE A 152 10.47 -1.77 5.14
C ILE A 152 9.49 -1.28 6.21
N SER A 153 9.51 -1.88 7.40
CA SER A 153 8.65 -1.47 8.52
C SER A 153 8.91 -0.02 8.92
N ALA A 154 10.18 0.39 9.06
CA ALA A 154 10.51 1.77 9.40
C ALA A 154 9.96 2.77 8.36
N ALA A 155 10.10 2.46 7.06
CA ALA A 155 9.62 3.31 5.98
C ALA A 155 8.09 3.38 5.91
N ILE A 156 7.38 2.25 6.02
CA ILE A 156 5.90 2.22 6.04
C ILE A 156 5.37 3.00 7.26
N ARG A 157 5.97 2.79 8.44
CA ARG A 157 5.59 3.49 9.66
C ARG A 157 5.83 4.99 9.55
N ALA A 158 6.98 5.39 9.02
CA ALA A 158 7.31 6.79 8.77
C ALA A 158 6.25 7.45 7.87
N GLU A 159 5.92 6.83 6.76
CA GLU A 159 4.89 7.31 5.82
C GLU A 159 3.49 7.36 6.46
N HIS A 160 3.10 6.32 7.20
CA HIS A 160 1.83 6.28 7.94
C HIS A 160 1.71 7.41 8.96
N LEU A 161 2.72 7.59 9.81
CA LEU A 161 2.74 8.65 10.83
C LEU A 161 2.69 10.05 10.20
N ALA A 162 3.39 10.24 9.09
CA ALA A 162 3.36 11.46 8.30
C ALA A 162 1.94 11.79 7.78
N VAL A 163 1.20 10.79 7.29
CA VAL A 163 -0.19 10.97 6.86
C VAL A 163 -1.10 11.26 8.05
N CYS A 164 -0.92 10.55 9.17
CA CYS A 164 -1.68 10.78 10.40
C CYS A 164 -1.50 12.21 10.91
N ALA A 165 -0.25 12.67 11.02
CA ALA A 165 0.09 14.01 11.48
C ALA A 165 -0.54 15.10 10.61
N ARG A 166 -0.55 14.89 9.29
CA ARG A 166 -1.25 15.77 8.36
C ARG A 166 -2.75 15.77 8.56
N ALA A 167 -3.35 14.60 8.66
CA ALA A 167 -4.78 14.47 8.86
C ALA A 167 -5.25 15.20 10.12
N THR A 168 -4.40 15.21 11.16
CA THR A 168 -4.65 15.87 12.44
C THR A 168 -4.09 17.29 12.55
N ALA A 169 -3.48 17.86 11.49
CA ALA A 169 -2.74 19.13 11.51
C ALA A 169 -1.78 19.27 12.70
N THR A 170 -1.10 18.19 13.06
CA THR A 170 -0.03 18.17 14.06
C THR A 170 1.33 18.09 13.36
N ALA A 171 2.38 18.54 14.03
CA ALA A 171 3.73 18.33 13.52
C ALA A 171 4.05 16.82 13.46
N PRO A 172 4.69 16.33 12.39
CA PRO A 172 5.20 14.96 12.38
C PRO A 172 6.27 14.79 13.48
N PRO A 173 6.41 13.60 14.06
CA PRO A 173 7.47 13.30 15.01
C PRO A 173 8.86 13.68 14.48
N SER A 174 9.71 14.24 15.34
CA SER A 174 11.11 14.52 15.03
C SER A 174 11.86 13.23 14.67
N GLY A 175 12.66 13.26 13.60
CA GLY A 175 13.46 12.12 13.15
C GLY A 175 12.82 11.24 12.08
N ILE A 176 11.62 11.59 11.59
CA ILE A 176 11.03 10.96 10.40
C ILE A 176 11.59 11.63 9.14
N ASP A 177 11.93 10.84 8.13
CA ASP A 177 12.25 11.34 6.79
C ASP A 177 11.01 12.05 6.22
N THR A 178 11.03 13.37 6.23
CA THR A 178 9.90 14.19 5.79
C THR A 178 9.79 14.27 4.26
N SER A 179 10.68 13.67 3.48
CA SER A 179 10.52 13.62 2.01
C SER A 179 9.27 12.84 1.58
N VAL A 180 8.82 11.87 2.41
CA VAL A 180 7.51 11.22 2.26
C VAL A 180 6.35 12.20 2.42
N LEU A 181 6.62 13.42 2.92
CA LEU A 181 5.61 14.45 3.02
C LEU A 181 5.29 15.12 1.69
N ASP A 182 6.21 15.16 0.74
CA ASP A 182 5.96 15.88 -0.51
C ASP A 182 4.86 15.22 -1.36
N ALA A 183 4.63 13.92 -1.15
CA ALA A 183 3.61 13.14 -1.85
C ALA A 183 2.18 13.32 -1.31
N VAL A 184 1.96 13.98 -0.16
CA VAL A 184 0.60 14.17 0.37
C VAL A 184 0.23 15.64 0.32
N PRO A 185 -0.94 15.96 -0.25
CA PRO A 185 -1.41 17.34 -0.38
C PRO A 185 -1.35 18.10 0.95
N ARG A 186 -0.79 19.32 0.90
CA ARG A 186 -0.91 20.27 2.01
C ARG A 186 -2.36 20.73 2.08
N GLY A 187 -2.92 20.79 3.27
CA GLY A 187 -4.31 21.18 3.47
C GLY A 187 -4.65 21.34 4.95
N PRO A 188 -5.86 21.85 5.24
CA PRO A 188 -6.38 21.85 6.60
C PRO A 188 -6.54 20.41 7.11
N ALA A 189 -6.69 20.27 8.43
CA ALA A 189 -7.01 18.97 9.01
C ALA A 189 -8.32 18.41 8.45
N VAL A 190 -8.38 17.09 8.31
CA VAL A 190 -9.54 16.39 7.72
C VAL A 190 -10.36 15.70 8.80
N ALA A 191 -11.63 15.40 8.52
CA ALA A 191 -12.47 14.65 9.44
C ALA A 191 -12.07 13.16 9.48
N VAL A 192 -11.67 12.60 8.32
CA VAL A 192 -11.26 11.21 8.19
C VAL A 192 -9.99 11.09 7.34
N ALA A 193 -9.01 10.33 7.80
CA ALA A 193 -7.95 9.81 6.94
C ALA A 193 -8.16 8.31 6.70
N LEU A 194 -8.25 7.92 5.43
CA LEU A 194 -8.28 6.53 5.00
C LEU A 194 -6.92 6.17 4.40
N ILE A 195 -6.15 5.34 5.11
CA ILE A 195 -4.83 4.87 4.69
C ILE A 195 -4.96 3.42 4.24
N ILE A 196 -4.60 3.13 2.99
CA ILE A 196 -4.61 1.76 2.44
C ILE A 196 -3.17 1.27 2.40
N VAL A 197 -2.85 0.21 3.14
CA VAL A 197 -1.49 -0.38 3.20
C VAL A 197 -1.48 -1.71 2.47
N GLU A 198 -0.92 -1.75 1.27
CA GLU A 198 -0.74 -2.99 0.51
C GLU A 198 0.60 -3.65 0.85
N ALA A 199 0.57 -4.83 1.48
CA ALA A 199 1.78 -5.61 1.76
C ALA A 199 1.52 -7.13 1.71
N ALA A 200 2.30 -7.87 0.91
CA ALA A 200 2.22 -9.34 0.87
C ALA A 200 2.59 -9.96 2.24
N LEU A 201 3.54 -9.33 2.93
CA LEU A 201 4.09 -9.77 4.22
C LEU A 201 3.45 -9.05 5.42
N LEU A 202 2.27 -8.46 5.26
CA LEU A 202 1.65 -7.64 6.31
C LEU A 202 1.48 -8.40 7.64
N CYS A 203 1.13 -9.68 7.58
CA CYS A 203 0.98 -10.54 8.76
C CYS A 203 2.32 -10.82 9.46
N ASP A 204 3.44 -10.73 8.73
CA ASP A 204 4.79 -10.96 9.26
C ASP A 204 5.39 -9.67 9.86
N LEU A 205 4.93 -8.50 9.39
CA LEU A 205 5.29 -7.18 9.92
C LEU A 205 4.31 -6.77 11.03
N THR A 206 4.35 -7.44 12.18
CA THR A 206 3.41 -7.24 13.31
C THR A 206 3.32 -5.79 13.77
N ASP A 207 4.43 -5.07 13.66
CA ASP A 207 4.54 -3.67 14.03
C ASP A 207 3.75 -2.76 13.07
N ILE A 208 3.65 -3.13 11.79
CA ILE A 208 2.77 -2.48 10.79
C ILE A 208 1.35 -2.99 10.88
N LEU A 209 1.15 -4.30 11.12
CA LEU A 209 -0.18 -4.87 11.36
C LEU A 209 -0.91 -4.15 12.49
N SER A 210 -0.18 -3.76 13.55
CA SER A 210 -0.70 -3.00 14.69
C SER A 210 -1.26 -1.62 14.33
N LEU A 211 -0.85 -1.05 13.19
CA LEU A 211 -1.35 0.24 12.69
C LEU A 211 -2.69 0.10 11.97
N THR A 212 -3.07 -1.11 11.57
CA THR A 212 -4.28 -1.36 10.78
C THR A 212 -5.53 -1.43 11.66
N THR A 213 -6.61 -0.79 11.23
CA THR A 213 -7.92 -0.83 11.89
C THR A 213 -8.79 -1.98 11.39
N ASP A 214 -8.64 -2.34 10.11
CA ASP A 214 -9.31 -3.47 9.47
C ASP A 214 -8.34 -4.11 8.47
N LEU A 215 -8.54 -5.39 8.16
CA LEU A 215 -7.66 -6.17 7.30
C LEU A 215 -8.42 -6.87 6.19
N TRP A 216 -7.99 -6.66 4.96
CA TRP A 216 -8.48 -7.38 3.79
C TRP A 216 -7.40 -8.32 3.27
N MET A 217 -7.82 -9.52 2.89
CA MET A 217 -6.94 -10.58 2.42
C MET A 217 -7.51 -11.20 1.16
N THR A 218 -6.65 -11.47 0.19
CA THR A 218 -7.04 -12.23 -0.99
C THR A 218 -6.18 -13.49 -1.14
N HIS A 219 -6.79 -14.59 -1.54
CA HIS A 219 -6.07 -15.82 -1.80
C HIS A 219 -6.59 -16.49 -3.07
N CYS A 220 -5.80 -17.41 -3.59
CA CYS A 220 -6.24 -18.46 -4.49
C CYS A 220 -5.53 -19.74 -4.08
N THR A 221 -5.95 -20.86 -4.63
CA THR A 221 -5.26 -22.13 -4.42
C THR A 221 -3.86 -22.13 -5.06
N PRO A 222 -2.97 -23.05 -4.61
CA PRO A 222 -1.61 -23.14 -5.14
C PRO A 222 -1.56 -23.35 -6.66
N TRP A 223 -2.42 -24.21 -7.22
CA TRP A 223 -2.43 -24.49 -8.66
C TRP A 223 -2.83 -23.24 -9.47
N THR A 224 -3.86 -22.50 -9.04
CA THR A 224 -4.26 -21.25 -9.68
C THR A 224 -3.15 -20.21 -9.60
N ALA A 225 -2.42 -20.16 -8.48
CA ALA A 225 -1.27 -19.27 -8.35
C ALA A 225 -0.14 -19.64 -9.32
N VAL A 226 0.18 -20.93 -9.46
CA VAL A 226 1.16 -21.44 -10.44
C VAL A 226 0.77 -21.04 -11.87
N ASP A 227 -0.46 -21.33 -12.29
CA ASP A 227 -0.95 -21.02 -13.64
C ASP A 227 -0.85 -19.52 -13.94
N ARG A 228 -1.28 -18.68 -13.00
CA ARG A 228 -1.21 -17.21 -13.13
C ARG A 228 0.23 -16.72 -13.21
N LEU A 229 1.15 -17.28 -12.43
CA LEU A 229 2.56 -16.92 -12.46
C LEU A 229 3.20 -17.33 -13.79
N MET A 230 2.92 -18.53 -14.29
CA MET A 230 3.43 -19.00 -15.58
C MET A 230 2.94 -18.09 -16.71
N GLN A 231 1.63 -17.82 -16.79
CA GLN A 231 1.04 -16.99 -17.83
C GLN A 231 1.54 -15.53 -17.79
N ARG A 232 1.64 -14.94 -16.60
CA ARG A 232 1.99 -13.52 -16.45
C ARG A 232 3.50 -13.27 -16.55
N ASN A 233 4.32 -14.16 -15.99
CA ASN A 233 5.76 -13.94 -15.83
C ASN A 233 6.61 -14.80 -16.76
N GLY A 234 6.01 -15.69 -17.57
CA GLY A 234 6.74 -16.60 -18.45
C GLY A 234 7.63 -17.59 -17.69
N LEU A 235 7.26 -17.95 -16.45
CA LEU A 235 8.03 -18.88 -15.62
C LEU A 235 7.79 -20.32 -16.07
N SER A 236 8.81 -21.19 -15.88
CA SER A 236 8.60 -22.62 -15.91
C SER A 236 7.68 -23.05 -14.76
N ARG A 237 7.03 -24.20 -14.91
CA ARG A 237 6.17 -24.74 -13.85
C ARG A 237 6.95 -24.95 -12.55
N GLU A 238 8.14 -25.51 -12.61
CA GLU A 238 9.00 -25.77 -11.45
C GLU A 238 9.45 -24.46 -10.78
N ALA A 239 9.67 -23.39 -11.55
CA ALA A 239 10.01 -22.08 -11.01
C ALA A 239 8.79 -21.42 -10.34
N ALA A 240 7.60 -21.55 -10.91
CA ALA A 240 6.36 -21.05 -10.34
C ALA A 240 5.99 -21.81 -9.04
N GLU A 241 6.06 -23.14 -9.06
CA GLU A 241 5.80 -24.00 -7.89
C GLU A 241 6.72 -23.66 -6.72
N ARG A 242 8.03 -23.49 -6.97
CA ARG A 242 8.99 -23.04 -5.94
C ARG A 242 8.61 -21.70 -5.31
N ARG A 243 8.14 -20.74 -6.12
CA ARG A 243 7.70 -19.44 -5.61
C ARG A 243 6.44 -19.59 -4.76
N VAL A 244 5.48 -20.41 -5.19
CA VAL A 244 4.23 -20.65 -4.44
C VAL A 244 4.51 -21.36 -3.12
N SER A 245 5.34 -22.40 -3.11
CA SER A 245 5.65 -23.17 -1.90
C SER A 245 6.48 -22.39 -0.87
N SER A 246 7.26 -21.39 -1.30
CA SER A 246 8.01 -20.51 -0.41
C SER A 246 7.15 -19.49 0.36
N GLN A 247 5.85 -19.40 0.05
CA GLN A 247 4.95 -18.41 0.61
C GLN A 247 3.97 -19.04 1.59
N ARG A 248 3.67 -18.29 2.65
CA ARG A 248 2.67 -18.67 3.65
C ARG A 248 1.29 -18.80 3.03
N GLU A 249 0.60 -19.89 3.35
CA GLU A 249 -0.78 -20.09 2.95
C GLU A 249 -1.74 -19.13 3.68
N VAL A 250 -2.95 -19.00 3.14
CA VAL A 250 -4.00 -18.17 3.76
C VAL A 250 -4.30 -18.61 5.19
N GLY A 251 -4.30 -19.92 5.46
CA GLY A 251 -4.57 -20.48 6.79
C GLY A 251 -3.54 -20.03 7.82
N GLU A 252 -2.26 -20.05 7.46
CA GLU A 252 -1.17 -19.58 8.33
C GLU A 252 -1.27 -18.09 8.60
N LYS A 253 -1.56 -17.27 7.57
CA LYS A 253 -1.77 -15.83 7.74
C LYS A 253 -2.90 -15.55 8.73
N LEU A 254 -4.04 -16.24 8.59
CA LEU A 254 -5.16 -16.14 9.52
C LEU A 254 -4.81 -16.60 10.94
N GLN A 255 -3.98 -17.64 11.06
CA GLN A 255 -3.48 -18.12 12.36
C GLN A 255 -2.65 -17.05 13.06
N THR A 256 -1.75 -16.36 12.35
CA THR A 256 -1.00 -15.23 12.92
C THR A 256 -1.91 -14.10 13.41
N LEU A 257 -3.01 -13.81 12.72
CA LEU A 257 -3.96 -12.79 13.19
C LEU A 257 -4.63 -13.19 14.51
N ARG A 258 -4.91 -14.49 14.69
CA ARG A 258 -5.46 -15.02 15.95
C ARG A 258 -4.44 -14.92 17.08
N GLU A 259 -3.20 -15.34 16.83
CA GLU A 259 -2.09 -15.25 17.80
C GLU A 259 -1.79 -13.79 18.18
N PHE A 260 -1.84 -12.89 17.20
CA PHE A 260 -1.72 -11.44 17.40
C PHE A 260 -2.93 -10.83 18.14
N SER A 261 -4.02 -11.59 18.34
CA SER A 261 -5.28 -11.08 18.90
C SER A 261 -5.82 -9.86 18.14
N TYR A 262 -5.77 -9.93 16.80
CA TYR A 262 -6.22 -8.85 15.93
C TYR A 262 -7.71 -8.54 16.17
N ARG A 263 -8.02 -7.27 16.42
CA ARG A 263 -9.38 -6.83 16.80
C ARG A 263 -10.20 -6.22 15.66
N GLY A 264 -9.55 -5.87 14.55
CA GLY A 264 -10.20 -5.27 13.39
C GLY A 264 -11.04 -6.26 12.60
N ASP A 265 -11.93 -5.73 11.75
CA ASP A 265 -12.70 -6.60 10.86
C ASP A 265 -11.78 -7.24 9.82
N ILE A 266 -11.98 -8.54 9.55
CA ILE A 266 -11.21 -9.29 8.55
C ILE A 266 -12.14 -9.66 7.39
N LYS A 267 -11.76 -9.24 6.17
CA LYS A 267 -12.44 -9.63 4.92
C LYS A 267 -11.52 -10.50 4.08
N VAL A 268 -11.97 -11.71 3.73
CA VAL A 268 -11.21 -12.64 2.88
C VAL A 268 -11.90 -12.78 1.53
N PHE A 269 -11.11 -12.73 0.45
CA PHE A 269 -11.53 -12.92 -0.94
C PHE A 269 -10.87 -14.15 -1.54
N ASP A 270 -11.65 -15.19 -1.85
CA ASP A 270 -11.18 -16.33 -2.63
C ASP A 270 -11.24 -15.99 -4.12
N THR A 271 -10.12 -16.13 -4.81
CA THR A 271 -9.98 -15.79 -6.22
C THR A 271 -9.71 -17.01 -7.10
N THR A 272 -9.87 -18.22 -6.57
CA THR A 272 -9.48 -19.47 -7.25
C THR A 272 -10.19 -19.67 -8.59
N GLN A 273 -11.49 -19.41 -8.66
CA GLN A 273 -12.34 -19.69 -9.83
C GLN A 273 -13.13 -18.46 -10.29
N ILE A 274 -12.59 -17.26 -10.07
CA ILE A 274 -13.23 -16.02 -10.52
C ILE A 274 -12.37 -15.33 -11.55
N SER A 275 -13.00 -14.68 -12.52
CA SER A 275 -12.30 -13.79 -13.44
C SER A 275 -11.81 -12.53 -12.70
N LEU A 276 -10.83 -11.85 -13.29
CA LEU A 276 -10.36 -10.56 -12.76
C LEU A 276 -11.52 -9.56 -12.65
N ALA A 277 -12.37 -9.46 -13.67
CA ALA A 277 -13.49 -8.52 -13.70
C ALA A 277 -14.50 -8.77 -12.57
N GLU A 278 -14.84 -10.04 -12.31
CA GLU A 278 -15.73 -10.41 -11.20
C GLU A 278 -15.12 -10.09 -9.85
N GLY A 279 -13.83 -10.43 -9.66
CA GLY A 279 -13.11 -10.11 -8.43
C GLY A 279 -12.98 -8.61 -8.15
N LEU A 280 -12.82 -7.78 -9.19
CA LEU A 280 -12.81 -6.33 -9.03
C LEU A 280 -14.20 -5.79 -8.66
N LYS A 281 -15.28 -6.28 -9.27
CA LYS A 281 -16.66 -5.92 -8.89
C LYS A 281 -16.98 -6.32 -7.45
N GLU A 282 -16.53 -7.50 -7.02
CA GLU A 282 -16.67 -7.97 -5.65
C GLU A 282 -15.94 -7.05 -4.66
N THR A 283 -14.69 -6.68 -4.98
CA THR A 283 -13.88 -5.75 -4.17
C THR A 283 -14.57 -4.41 -4.02
N GLU A 284 -15.06 -3.85 -5.13
CA GLU A 284 -15.76 -2.58 -5.15
C GLU A 284 -17.05 -2.63 -4.33
N LYS A 285 -17.86 -3.68 -4.48
CA LYS A 285 -19.08 -3.87 -3.68
C LYS A 285 -18.76 -3.89 -2.19
N ALA A 286 -17.75 -4.65 -1.78
CA ALA A 286 -17.30 -4.70 -0.40
C ALA A 286 -16.83 -3.32 0.09
N PHE A 287 -16.13 -2.57 -0.76
CA PHE A 287 -15.56 -1.28 -0.37
C PHE A 287 -16.61 -0.18 -0.29
N ASN A 288 -17.61 -0.22 -1.14
CA ASN A 288 -18.79 0.65 -1.04
C ASN A 288 -19.54 0.45 0.28
N MET A 289 -19.60 -0.79 0.79
CA MET A 289 -20.15 -1.06 2.12
C MET A 289 -19.24 -0.53 3.22
N TYR A 290 -17.94 -0.83 3.15
CA TYR A 290 -16.94 -0.33 4.10
C TYR A 290 -16.95 1.20 4.20
N TRP A 291 -16.96 1.90 3.06
CA TRP A 291 -17.04 3.35 2.98
C TRP A 291 -18.26 3.90 3.73
N LYS A 292 -19.45 3.32 3.48
CA LYS A 292 -20.68 3.76 4.16
C LYS A 292 -20.64 3.51 5.67
N GLN A 293 -20.12 2.36 6.09
CA GLN A 293 -20.18 1.91 7.49
C GLN A 293 -19.05 2.44 8.37
N LYS A 294 -17.89 2.74 7.79
CA LYS A 294 -16.67 3.10 8.53
C LYS A 294 -16.20 4.51 8.20
N VAL A 295 -16.32 4.96 6.94
CA VAL A 295 -15.84 6.30 6.55
C VAL A 295 -16.93 7.35 6.79
N LEU A 296 -18.11 7.19 6.21
CA LEU A 296 -19.16 8.23 6.26
C LEU A 296 -19.71 8.49 7.67
N VAL A 297 -19.67 7.49 8.55
CA VAL A 297 -20.16 7.63 9.94
C VAL A 297 -19.41 8.72 10.72
N HIS A 298 -18.13 8.95 10.39
CA HIS A 298 -17.33 9.99 11.02
C HIS A 298 -17.57 11.40 10.45
N LEU A 299 -18.17 11.49 9.26
CA LEU A 299 -18.58 12.78 8.69
C LEU A 299 -19.87 13.29 9.35
N SER A 300 -20.81 12.39 9.64
CA SER A 300 -22.12 12.71 10.25
C SER A 300 -22.07 13.16 11.70
N CYS A 301 -20.97 12.94 12.42
CA CYS A 301 -20.80 13.40 13.79
C CYS A 301 -20.22 14.83 13.92
N GLY A 302 -19.86 15.48 12.80
CA GLY A 302 -19.18 16.79 12.80
C GLY A 302 -20.08 18.01 12.55
N SER A 303 -21.38 17.82 12.29
CA SER A 303 -22.32 18.91 11.93
C SER A 303 -23.10 19.49 13.13
N GLY A 304 -22.73 19.14 14.36
CA GLY A 304 -23.35 19.63 15.59
C GLY A 304 -22.32 20.10 16.61
N SER A 305 -21.77 21.29 16.40
CA SER A 305 -21.11 22.10 17.44
C SER A 305 -21.08 23.55 17.00
#